data_AF-A0A233HUY6-F1
#
_entry.id   AF-A0A233HUY6-F1
#
_cell.length_a   1.000
_cell.length_b   1.000
_cell.length_c   1.000
_cell.angle_alpha   90.00
_cell.angle_beta   90.00
_cell.angle_gamma   90.00
#
_symmetry.space_group_name_H-M   'P 1'
#
loop_
_entity.id
_entity.type
_entity.pdbx_description
1 polymer ?
#
loop_
_entity_poly.entity_id
_entity_poly.type
_entity_poly.pdbx_seq_one_letter_code
_entity_poly.pdbx_strand_id
1 'polypeptide(L)'
;MTKDERFEACLAYYKANQPPAHILEQYKESLDDWAIKVPLYCAESETMSGLHQLFATTAIAFDLSMNTMDGFSERFCIPDEVTAFEELIRWHQRGFNDQRPQYWVAVRKIGSKKQFKESYERYYREGYGSELLPYAKNEDGSLFHSAIVSRWETIQEDLGYDRDMINHLASYLLFIGDVN
;
A
#
# COMPACT_ATOMS: atom_id res chain seq x y z
N MET A 1 -3.98 -22.36 11.52
CA MET A 1 -3.98 -22.65 10.07
C MET A 1 -2.55 -22.64 9.57
N THR A 2 -2.19 -23.57 8.70
CA THR A 2 -0.89 -23.60 8.01
C THR A 2 -0.83 -22.52 6.93
N LYS A 3 0.37 -22.25 6.38
CA LYS A 3 0.54 -21.32 5.26
C LYS A 3 -0.24 -21.78 4.02
N ASP A 4 -0.29 -23.08 3.77
CA ASP A 4 -1.02 -23.67 2.64
C ASP A 4 -2.54 -23.52 2.81
N GLU A 5 -3.07 -23.76 4.02
CA GLU A 5 -4.49 -23.57 4.31
C GLU A 5 -4.92 -22.10 4.13
N ARG A 6 -4.07 -21.15 4.55
CA ARG A 6 -4.27 -19.71 4.35
C ARG A 6 -4.30 -19.36 2.86
N PHE A 7 -3.35 -19.87 2.09
CA PHE A 7 -3.27 -19.63 0.64
C PHE A 7 -4.49 -20.20 -0.10
N GLU A 8 -4.90 -21.43 0.21
CA GLU A 8 -6.08 -22.05 -0.41
C GLU A 8 -7.36 -21.27 -0.09
N ALA A 9 -7.51 -20.76 1.14
CA ALA A 9 -8.63 -19.89 1.49
C ALA A 9 -8.64 -18.60 0.65
N CYS A 10 -7.47 -17.98 0.44
CA CYS A 10 -7.34 -16.80 -0.41
C CYS A 10 -7.70 -17.10 -1.88
N LEU A 11 -7.20 -18.22 -2.40
CA LEU A 11 -7.46 -18.65 -3.77
C LEU A 11 -8.95 -18.94 -3.99
N ALA A 12 -9.61 -19.58 -3.03
CA ALA A 12 -11.04 -19.83 -3.07
C ALA A 12 -11.85 -18.52 -3.12
N TYR A 13 -11.49 -17.54 -2.27
CA TYR A 13 -12.12 -16.22 -2.30
C TYR A 13 -11.90 -15.52 -3.64
N TYR A 14 -10.67 -15.51 -4.16
CA TYR A 14 -10.36 -14.89 -5.44
C TYR A 14 -11.19 -15.50 -6.57
N LYS A 15 -11.22 -16.84 -6.70
CA LYS A 15 -12.02 -17.52 -7.72
C LYS A 15 -13.50 -17.17 -7.67
N ALA A 16 -14.05 -16.97 -6.48
CA ALA A 16 -15.45 -16.57 -6.29
C ALA A 16 -15.72 -15.09 -6.61
N ASN A 17 -14.69 -14.24 -6.62
CA ASN A 17 -14.80 -12.79 -6.75
C ASN A 17 -13.95 -12.24 -7.92
N GLN A 18 -13.63 -13.07 -8.91
CA GLN A 18 -12.87 -12.62 -10.08
C GLN A 18 -13.64 -11.51 -10.79
N PRO A 19 -12.96 -10.40 -11.17
CA PRO A 19 -13.60 -9.36 -11.95
C PRO A 19 -14.16 -9.95 -13.26
N PRO A 20 -15.37 -9.53 -13.69
CA PRO A 20 -15.92 -9.95 -14.96
C PRO A 20 -14.99 -9.62 -16.14
N ALA A 21 -15.03 -10.42 -17.21
CA ALA A 21 -14.13 -10.26 -18.36
C ALA A 21 -14.14 -8.86 -18.98
N HIS A 22 -15.30 -8.20 -19.04
CA HIS A 22 -15.40 -6.83 -19.57
C HIS A 22 -14.70 -5.79 -18.68
N ILE A 23 -14.67 -5.99 -17.35
CA ILE A 23 -13.93 -5.15 -16.43
C ILE A 23 -12.43 -5.40 -16.61
N LEU A 24 -12.01 -6.67 -16.68
CA LEU A 24 -10.60 -6.99 -16.93
C LEU A 24 -10.08 -6.37 -18.23
N GLU A 25 -10.90 -6.35 -19.28
CA GLU A 25 -10.54 -5.70 -20.55
C GLU A 25 -10.38 -4.17 -20.40
N GLN A 26 -11.23 -3.51 -19.60
CA GLN A 26 -11.12 -2.07 -19.34
C GLN A 26 -9.79 -1.69 -18.64
N TYR A 27 -9.27 -2.56 -17.79
CA TYR A 27 -8.00 -2.34 -17.06
C TYR A 27 -6.81 -3.07 -17.69
N LYS A 28 -6.99 -3.68 -18.87
CA LYS A 28 -6.02 -4.62 -19.47
C LYS A 28 -4.61 -4.04 -19.56
N GLU A 29 -4.48 -2.81 -20.04
CA GLU A 29 -3.17 -2.17 -20.18
C GLU A 29 -2.44 -2.07 -18.83
N SER A 30 -3.11 -1.57 -17.78
CA SER A 30 -2.54 -1.49 -16.43
C SER A 30 -2.25 -2.86 -15.81
N LEU A 31 -3.10 -3.86 -16.08
CA LEU A 31 -2.88 -5.23 -15.60
C LEU A 31 -1.64 -5.85 -16.24
N ASP A 32 -1.46 -5.68 -17.55
CA ASP A 32 -0.36 -6.24 -18.33
C ASP A 32 0.96 -5.51 -18.04
N ASP A 33 0.97 -4.17 -18.09
CA ASP A 33 2.16 -3.33 -17.85
C ASP A 33 2.81 -3.60 -16.49
N TRP A 34 1.98 -3.91 -15.50
CA TRP A 34 2.41 -4.15 -14.13
C TRP A 34 2.38 -5.62 -13.73
N ALA A 35 2.10 -6.52 -14.69
CA ALA A 35 2.06 -7.96 -14.47
C ALA A 35 1.23 -8.35 -13.22
N ILE A 36 0.05 -7.73 -13.06
CA ILE A 36 -0.84 -7.96 -11.92
C ILE A 36 -1.32 -9.42 -11.93
N LYS A 37 -1.25 -10.10 -10.78
CA LYS A 37 -1.56 -11.54 -10.66
C LYS A 37 -2.97 -11.83 -10.16
N VAL A 38 -3.44 -11.04 -9.20
CA VAL A 38 -4.71 -11.26 -8.51
C VAL A 38 -5.50 -9.95 -8.55
N PRO A 39 -6.08 -9.57 -9.69
CA PRO A 39 -6.93 -8.39 -9.77
C PRO A 39 -8.24 -8.62 -9.03
N LEU A 40 -8.62 -7.70 -8.17
CA LEU A 40 -9.94 -7.62 -7.53
C LEU A 40 -10.54 -6.25 -7.81
N TYR A 41 -11.85 -6.24 -8.07
CA TYR A 41 -12.60 -5.04 -8.42
C TYR A 41 -13.78 -4.86 -7.49
N CYS A 42 -13.89 -3.70 -6.87
CA CYS A 42 -15.07 -3.29 -6.12
C CYS A 42 -15.94 -2.37 -6.98
N ALA A 43 -17.16 -2.81 -7.29
CA ALA A 43 -18.10 -2.02 -8.09
C ALA A 43 -18.63 -0.79 -7.33
N GLU A 44 -18.73 -0.85 -6.00
CA GLU A 44 -19.25 0.26 -5.19
C GLU A 44 -18.30 1.46 -5.17
N SER A 45 -16.99 1.19 -5.11
CA SER A 45 -15.95 2.23 -5.11
C SER A 45 -15.33 2.47 -6.49
N GLU A 46 -15.76 1.71 -7.50
CA GLU A 46 -15.17 1.64 -8.84
C GLU A 46 -13.64 1.46 -8.83
N THR A 47 -13.11 0.73 -7.85
CA THR A 47 -11.66 0.59 -7.64
C THR A 47 -11.18 -0.80 -8.02
N MET A 48 -10.10 -0.86 -8.81
CA MET A 48 -9.35 -2.08 -9.08
C MET A 48 -8.04 -2.06 -8.29
N SER A 49 -7.72 -3.17 -7.62
CA SER A 49 -6.43 -3.38 -6.97
C SER A 49 -5.95 -4.81 -7.22
N GLY A 50 -4.67 -5.08 -7.03
CA GLY A 50 -4.19 -6.45 -7.15
C GLY A 50 -2.77 -6.68 -6.71
N LEU A 51 -2.36 -7.95 -6.69
CA LEU A 51 -1.00 -8.33 -6.30
C LEU A 51 -0.01 -8.10 -7.45
N HIS A 52 1.12 -7.47 -7.12
CA HIS A 52 2.27 -7.24 -7.98
C HIS A 52 3.53 -7.76 -7.28
N GLN A 53 4.32 -8.58 -7.96
CA GLN A 53 5.58 -9.08 -7.41
C GLN A 53 6.72 -8.11 -7.69
N LEU A 54 7.31 -7.55 -6.63
CA LEU A 54 8.62 -6.89 -6.67
C LEU A 54 9.72 -7.93 -6.42
N PHE A 55 10.97 -7.56 -6.69
CA PHE A 55 12.14 -8.47 -6.63
C PHE A 55 12.14 -9.44 -5.44
N ALA A 56 11.90 -8.94 -4.22
CA ALA A 56 11.90 -9.74 -2.99
C ALA A 56 10.66 -9.51 -2.12
N THR A 57 9.59 -8.92 -2.67
CA THR A 57 8.42 -8.48 -1.88
C THR A 57 7.17 -8.51 -2.73
N THR A 58 6.05 -8.94 -2.18
CA THR A 58 4.75 -8.85 -2.87
C THR A 58 4.10 -7.53 -2.45
N ALA A 59 3.58 -6.77 -3.41
CA ALA A 59 2.89 -5.52 -3.13
C ALA A 59 1.44 -5.57 -3.58
N ILE A 60 0.57 -4.88 -2.84
CA ILE A 60 -0.77 -4.55 -3.31
C ILE A 60 -0.64 -3.27 -4.14
N ALA A 61 -0.82 -3.36 -5.45
CA ALA A 61 -0.97 -2.20 -6.32
C ALA A 61 -2.42 -1.70 -6.22
N PHE A 62 -2.59 -0.44 -5.79
CA PHE A 62 -3.88 0.16 -5.51
C PHE A 62 -4.27 1.18 -6.57
N ASP A 63 -5.57 1.22 -6.87
CA ASP A 63 -6.20 2.15 -7.81
C ASP A 63 -5.60 2.03 -9.22
N LEU A 64 -5.76 0.83 -9.81
CA LEU A 64 -5.35 0.62 -11.20
C LEU A 64 -6.18 1.55 -12.08
N SER A 65 -5.53 2.22 -13.03
CA SER A 65 -6.19 3.12 -13.96
C SER A 65 -6.62 2.38 -15.21
N MET A 66 -7.71 2.85 -15.85
CA MET A 66 -8.11 2.36 -17.18
C MET A 66 -7.23 2.95 -18.31
N ASN A 67 -6.39 3.96 -18.01
CA ASN A 67 -5.56 4.68 -18.99
C ASN A 67 -4.08 4.73 -18.57
N THR A 68 -3.18 4.34 -19.47
CA THR A 68 -1.72 4.20 -19.27
C THR A 68 -0.93 5.44 -18.86
N MET A 69 -1.46 6.66 -19.02
CA MET A 69 -0.71 7.88 -18.67
C MET A 69 -0.60 8.08 -17.16
N ASP A 70 -1.55 7.57 -16.39
CA ASP A 70 -1.60 7.66 -14.93
C ASP A 70 -1.24 6.29 -14.34
N GLY A 71 0.06 6.03 -14.21
CA GLY A 71 0.52 4.82 -13.54
C GLY A 71 0.18 4.85 -12.04
N PHE A 72 0.20 3.67 -11.41
CA PHE A 72 -0.12 3.48 -9.99
C PHE A 72 0.40 4.55 -9.05
N SER A 73 -0.53 5.08 -8.27
CA SER A 73 -0.28 6.02 -7.18
C SER A 73 0.47 5.35 -6.02
N GLU A 74 0.04 4.15 -5.61
CA GLU A 74 0.43 3.57 -4.31
C GLU A 74 0.62 2.05 -4.39
N ARG A 75 1.69 1.56 -3.74
CA ARG A 75 1.96 0.12 -3.58
C ARG A 75 2.27 -0.19 -2.12
N PHE A 76 1.51 -1.10 -1.53
CA PHE A 76 1.71 -1.56 -0.15
C PHE A 76 2.57 -2.82 -0.16
N CYS A 77 3.84 -2.67 0.14
CA CYS A 77 4.89 -3.69 0.08
C CYS A 77 4.87 -4.59 1.33
N ILE A 78 4.58 -5.87 1.14
CA ILE A 78 4.38 -6.87 2.18
C ILE A 78 5.37 -8.03 1.95
N PRO A 79 6.27 -8.33 2.90
CA PRO A 79 7.34 -9.33 2.69
C PRO A 79 6.85 -10.75 2.38
N ASP A 80 5.72 -11.16 2.95
CA ASP A 80 5.14 -12.50 2.77
C ASP A 80 3.95 -12.46 1.80
N GLU A 81 4.04 -13.26 0.73
CA GLU A 81 3.01 -13.32 -0.34
C GLU A 81 1.63 -13.72 0.19
N VAL A 82 1.55 -14.67 1.12
CA VAL A 82 0.26 -15.14 1.66
C VAL A 82 -0.37 -14.04 2.49
N THR A 83 0.42 -13.35 3.30
CA THR A 83 -0.02 -12.17 4.04
C THR A 83 -0.47 -11.06 3.09
N ALA A 84 0.24 -10.82 1.98
CA ALA A 84 -0.15 -9.84 0.98
C ALA A 84 -1.51 -10.16 0.35
N PHE A 85 -1.74 -11.45 0.03
CA PHE A 85 -3.00 -11.91 -0.51
C PHE A 85 -4.15 -11.78 0.49
N GLU A 86 -3.92 -12.17 1.75
CA GLU A 86 -4.91 -11.99 2.82
C GLU A 86 -5.29 -10.52 3.00
N GLU A 87 -4.31 -9.62 3.01
CA GLU A 87 -4.55 -8.18 3.17
C GLU A 87 -5.32 -7.58 1.99
N LEU A 88 -4.99 -7.98 0.75
CA LEU A 88 -5.77 -7.60 -0.43
C LEU A 88 -7.24 -8.03 -0.29
N ILE A 89 -7.49 -9.26 0.17
CA ILE A 89 -8.83 -9.80 0.36
C ILE A 89 -9.57 -9.06 1.48
N ARG A 90 -8.93 -8.87 2.64
CA ARG A 90 -9.53 -8.14 3.76
C ARG A 90 -9.92 -6.73 3.36
N TRP A 91 -9.09 -6.07 2.56
CA TRP A 91 -9.39 -4.73 2.09
C TRP A 91 -10.49 -4.71 1.02
N HIS A 92 -10.49 -5.69 0.11
CA HIS A 92 -11.56 -5.86 -0.88
C HIS A 92 -12.93 -6.08 -0.22
N GLN A 93 -12.98 -6.88 0.85
CA GLN A 93 -14.20 -7.13 1.62
C GLN A 93 -14.78 -5.87 2.27
N ARG A 94 -13.96 -4.83 2.45
CA ARG A 94 -14.36 -3.51 2.97
C ARG A 94 -14.54 -2.47 1.86
N GLY A 95 -14.46 -2.88 0.59
CA GLY A 95 -14.75 -2.04 -0.58
C GLY A 95 -13.61 -1.14 -1.05
N PHE A 96 -12.35 -1.40 -0.65
CA PHE A 96 -11.17 -0.61 -1.04
C PHE A 96 -11.23 0.92 -0.75
N ASN A 97 -12.24 1.39 -0.04
CA ASN A 97 -12.51 2.81 0.21
C ASN A 97 -12.28 3.21 1.67
N ASP A 98 -11.79 2.30 2.50
CA ASP A 98 -11.57 2.50 3.92
C ASP A 98 -10.08 2.58 4.29
N GLN A 99 -9.76 2.37 5.57
CA GLN A 99 -8.39 2.41 6.08
C GLN A 99 -7.47 1.48 5.27
N ARG A 100 -6.47 2.12 4.65
CA ARG A 100 -5.48 1.48 3.78
C ARG A 100 -4.59 0.48 4.58
N PRO A 101 -3.89 -0.45 3.91
CA PRO A 101 -2.92 -1.31 4.58
C PRO A 101 -1.74 -0.50 5.17
N GLN A 102 -1.35 -0.81 6.40
CA GLN A 102 -0.27 -0.12 7.13
C GLN A 102 1.09 -0.83 6.96
N TYR A 103 1.47 -1.10 5.71
CA TYR A 103 2.76 -1.70 5.36
C TYR A 103 3.62 -0.71 4.59
N TRP A 104 4.90 -1.02 4.39
CA TRP A 104 5.80 -0.16 3.61
C TRP A 104 5.16 0.33 2.31
N VAL A 105 5.08 1.65 2.09
CA VAL A 105 4.46 2.22 0.89
C VAL A 105 5.53 2.67 -0.11
N ALA A 106 5.42 2.18 -1.34
CA ALA A 106 6.23 2.63 -2.47
C ALA A 106 5.34 3.39 -3.48
N VAL A 107 5.51 4.70 -3.52
CA VAL A 107 4.79 5.62 -4.43
C VAL A 107 5.49 5.78 -5.79
N ARG A 108 4.72 6.01 -6.86
CA ARG A 108 5.24 6.39 -8.17
C ARG A 108 4.20 7.28 -8.87
N LYS A 109 4.64 8.24 -9.68
CA LYS A 109 3.74 9.08 -10.52
C LYS A 109 2.57 9.78 -9.79
N ILE A 110 2.64 9.98 -8.47
CA ILE A 110 1.64 10.76 -7.72
C ILE A 110 1.66 12.21 -8.22
N GLY A 111 0.51 12.72 -8.66
CA GLY A 111 0.37 14.09 -9.19
C GLY A 111 0.58 15.20 -8.15
N SER A 112 0.30 14.95 -6.87
CA SER A 112 0.48 15.94 -5.81
C SER A 112 0.74 15.30 -4.43
N LYS A 113 1.83 15.73 -3.78
CA LYS A 113 2.12 15.36 -2.38
C LYS A 113 1.02 15.79 -1.41
N LYS A 114 0.39 16.95 -1.69
CA LYS A 114 -0.72 17.48 -0.88
C LYS A 114 -1.94 16.57 -0.95
N GLN A 115 -2.34 16.12 -2.14
CA GLN A 115 -3.49 15.21 -2.29
C GLN A 115 -3.24 13.87 -1.60
N PHE A 116 -2.00 13.36 -1.69
CA PHE A 116 -1.61 12.15 -0.98
C PHE A 116 -1.67 12.32 0.55
N LYS A 117 -1.14 13.44 1.09
CA LYS A 117 -1.24 13.78 2.51
C LYS A 117 -2.71 13.83 2.95
N GLU A 118 -3.54 14.60 2.25
CA GLU A 118 -4.98 14.75 2.54
C GLU A 118 -5.72 13.41 2.51
N SER A 119 -5.33 12.49 1.61
CA SER A 119 -5.92 11.16 1.54
C SER A 119 -5.58 10.31 2.76
N TYR A 120 -4.30 10.25 3.17
CA TYR A 120 -3.90 9.53 4.39
C TYR A 120 -4.51 10.15 5.65
N GLU A 121 -4.51 11.48 5.77
CA GLU A 121 -5.07 12.16 6.93
C GLU A 121 -6.58 11.95 7.07
N ARG A 122 -7.30 11.79 5.95
CA ARG A 122 -8.72 11.44 5.95
C ARG A 122 -9.00 10.05 6.52
N TYR A 123 -8.16 9.06 6.22
CA TYR A 123 -8.40 7.66 6.60
C TYR A 123 -7.77 7.25 7.92
N TYR A 124 -6.74 7.95 8.38
CA TYR A 124 -6.03 7.63 9.62
C TYR A 124 -6.24 8.71 10.68
N ARG A 125 -5.62 9.88 10.49
CA ARG A 125 -5.76 11.08 11.34
C ARG A 125 -4.97 12.25 10.75
N GLU A 126 -5.34 13.47 11.12
CA GLU A 126 -4.51 14.66 10.89
C GLU A 126 -3.12 14.49 11.52
N GLY A 127 -2.06 14.91 10.80
CA GLY A 127 -0.68 14.77 11.27
C GLY A 127 -0.18 13.32 11.28
N TYR A 128 -0.73 12.44 10.43
CA TYR A 128 -0.32 11.05 10.31
C TYR A 128 1.20 10.92 10.18
N GLY A 129 1.83 10.10 11.04
CA GLY A 129 3.28 9.87 11.04
C GLY A 129 4.13 11.00 11.63
N SER A 130 3.56 12.16 12.00
CA SER A 130 4.31 13.29 12.56
C SER A 130 5.07 12.94 13.85
N GLU A 131 4.61 11.93 14.59
CA GLU A 131 5.31 11.38 15.76
C GLU A 131 6.73 10.87 15.46
N LEU A 132 7.05 10.56 14.20
CA LEU A 132 8.39 10.10 13.80
C LEU A 132 9.35 11.23 13.40
N LEU A 133 8.85 12.45 13.16
CA LEU A 133 9.69 13.61 12.80
C LEU A 133 10.82 13.89 13.81
N PRO A 134 10.62 13.76 15.15
CA PRO A 134 11.71 13.93 16.12
C PRO A 134 12.88 12.94 15.95
N TYR A 135 12.69 11.82 15.26
CA TYR A 135 13.72 10.82 15.00
C TYR A 135 14.46 11.06 13.68
N ALA A 136 13.91 11.91 12.80
CA ALA A 136 14.55 12.36 11.56
C ALA A 136 15.41 13.64 11.73
N LYS A 137 15.58 14.13 12.97
CA LYS A 137 16.24 15.42 13.32
C LYS A 137 17.41 15.80 12.42
N ASN A 138 17.36 17.02 11.89
CA ASN A 138 18.39 17.70 11.07
C ASN A 138 18.64 17.10 9.68
N GLU A 139 17.90 16.08 9.29
CA GLU A 139 18.03 15.47 7.97
C GLU A 139 17.14 16.21 6.96
N ASP A 140 17.57 16.24 5.71
CA ASP A 140 16.71 16.65 4.59
C ASP A 140 15.54 15.65 4.46
N GLY A 141 14.37 16.11 4.01
CA GLY A 141 13.18 15.28 3.79
C GLY A 141 13.44 14.05 2.92
N SER A 142 14.42 14.14 2.01
CA SER A 142 14.89 13.03 1.17
C SER A 142 15.59 11.89 1.95
N LEU A 143 16.02 12.15 3.18
CA LEU A 143 16.74 11.24 4.07
C LEU A 143 15.89 10.75 5.25
N PHE A 144 14.63 11.22 5.37
CA PHE A 144 13.74 10.84 6.47
C PHE A 144 13.62 9.33 6.64
N HIS A 145 13.48 8.59 5.53
CA HIS A 145 13.32 7.14 5.59
C HIS A 145 14.52 6.44 6.26
N SER A 146 15.73 6.65 5.76
CA SER A 146 16.93 6.01 6.29
C SER A 146 17.22 6.45 7.73
N ALA A 147 17.02 7.73 8.03
CA ALA A 147 17.19 8.30 9.35
C ALA A 147 16.24 7.67 10.39
N ILE A 148 14.97 7.51 10.05
CA ILE A 148 13.97 6.92 10.94
C ILE A 148 14.22 5.41 11.10
N VAL A 149 14.38 4.69 9.99
CA VAL A 149 14.56 3.22 10.01
C VAL A 149 15.84 2.81 10.74
N SER A 150 16.92 3.61 10.67
CA SER A 150 18.15 3.33 11.44
C SER A 150 17.98 3.44 12.96
N ARG A 151 16.91 4.08 13.44
CA ARG A 151 16.59 4.31 14.86
C ARG A 151 15.40 3.48 15.35
N TRP A 152 15.04 2.42 14.62
CA TRP A 152 13.82 1.64 14.88
C TRP A 152 13.74 1.08 16.30
N GLU A 153 14.86 0.68 16.91
CA GLU A 153 14.88 0.16 18.30
C GLU A 153 14.43 1.22 19.31
N THR A 154 14.97 2.44 19.22
CA THR A 154 14.56 3.56 20.08
C THR A 154 13.11 3.95 19.84
N ILE A 155 12.66 3.98 18.59
CA ILE A 155 11.26 4.31 18.25
C ILE A 155 10.31 3.24 18.82
N GLN A 156 10.69 1.98 18.76
CA GLN A 156 9.92 0.88 19.34
C GLN A 156 9.83 1.02 20.87
N GLU A 157 10.91 1.40 21.55
CA GLU A 157 10.91 1.65 23.00
C GLU A 157 10.01 2.84 23.39
N ASP A 158 10.07 3.94 22.63
CA ASP A 158 9.36 5.17 22.96
C ASP A 158 7.86 5.14 22.58
N LEU A 159 7.53 4.54 21.42
CA LEU A 159 6.18 4.60 20.83
C LEU A 159 5.46 3.24 20.81
N GLY A 160 6.16 2.15 21.06
CA GLY A 160 5.59 0.79 21.02
C GLY A 160 5.26 0.28 19.61
N TYR A 161 5.74 0.94 18.55
CA TYR A 161 5.52 0.52 17.16
C TYR A 161 6.45 -0.62 16.77
N ASP A 162 5.92 -1.58 16.01
CA ASP A 162 6.74 -2.59 15.36
C ASP A 162 7.50 -2.02 14.16
N ARG A 163 8.44 -2.82 13.64
CA ARG A 163 9.31 -2.41 12.54
C ARG A 163 8.55 -2.12 11.25
N ASP A 164 7.44 -2.80 10.98
CA ASP A 164 6.67 -2.62 9.76
C ASP A 164 5.90 -1.30 9.79
N MET A 165 5.31 -0.96 10.93
CA MET A 165 4.67 0.33 11.17
C MET A 165 5.68 1.48 11.07
N ILE A 166 6.86 1.34 11.69
CA ILE A 166 7.94 2.33 11.59
C ILE A 166 8.34 2.54 10.12
N ASN A 167 8.52 1.45 9.37
CA ASN A 167 8.90 1.51 7.95
C ASN A 167 7.80 2.13 7.07
N HIS A 168 6.53 1.83 7.37
CA HIS A 168 5.37 2.44 6.72
C HIS A 168 5.34 3.96 6.91
N LEU A 169 5.37 4.41 8.16
CA LEU A 169 5.34 5.83 8.50
C LEU A 169 6.58 6.57 7.97
N ALA A 170 7.76 5.97 8.05
CA ALA A 170 8.99 6.53 7.48
C ALA A 170 8.91 6.73 5.96
N SER A 171 8.27 5.80 5.25
CA SER A 171 8.10 5.88 3.79
C SER A 171 7.03 6.87 3.37
N TYR A 172 5.95 6.94 4.14
CA TYR A 172 4.97 8.01 4.02
C TYR A 172 5.65 9.39 4.18
N LEU A 173 6.43 9.58 5.25
CA LEU A 173 7.15 10.83 5.53
C LEU A 173 8.19 11.18 4.47
N LEU A 174 8.93 10.19 3.96
CA LEU A 174 9.86 10.40 2.83
C LEU A 174 9.14 11.00 1.62
N PHE A 175 7.93 10.53 1.33
CA PHE A 175 7.19 11.03 0.18
C PHE A 175 6.65 12.44 0.42
N ILE A 176 5.95 12.66 1.53
CA ILE A 176 5.33 13.96 1.80
C ILE A 176 6.38 15.04 2.10
N GLY A 177 7.49 14.70 2.78
CA GLY A 177 8.46 15.68 3.27
C GLY A 177 7.81 16.73 4.19
N ASP A 178 8.38 17.94 4.24
CA ASP A 178 7.84 19.08 5.01
C ASP A 178 6.74 19.83 4.25
N VAL A 179 5.69 19.11 3.82
CA VAL A 179 4.48 19.78 3.29
C VAL A 179 3.70 20.36 4.48
N ASN A 180 4.06 21.61 4.81
CA ASN A 180 3.30 22.52 5.66
C ASN A 180 1.93 22.82 5.04
#